data_AF-A0A973A1Z1-F1
#
_entry.id   AF-A0A973A1Z1-F1
#
_cell.length_a   1.000
_cell.length_b   1.000
_cell.length_c   1.000
_cell.angle_alpha   90.00
_cell.angle_beta   90.00
_cell.angle_gamma   90.00
#
_symmetry.space_group_name_H-M   'P 1'
#
loop_
_entity.id
_entity.type
_entity.pdbx_description
1 polymer ?
#
loop_
_entity_poly.entity_id
_entity_poly.type
_entity_poly.pdbx_seq_one_letter_code
_entity_poly.pdbx_strand_id
1 'polypeptide(L)'
;MKVANTMVILTILLGLSTNASAVLLVGGNTLNGNFNSQISESTVDAQPFSNTVTWVNLSPSDNQNAQATRANLDYDGSRNVVMSGGDSRMFGLDTGHTISAGEVYDVGYVWRDASAWADASTEVQVTLFVTDDNTINGTRTDLVVDLSGLSTQNSTYEEVDHDGIYTATAADAGKTLFLVFRTTAASGGFGRLDNFALEASATVTASGPSPESAAEDVLVDANLFWTPGMSATTHNVYFGEVFEDVDGATVPTSAGQDANSFDPGGLAFGKTYFWRVDEVEGGAGNAVSKGTVWSLTAEPYAVMIPVDVNHVTASSSNATSTPSAIVNGAGLDGNIHSNNPDGMWLSASPDSTPWLMFEFHNIQKLDQMHIWNSNSSAEGAIGWGIKDVNIEYSINGADWTGLGQSSQISQAPGLPTYSNPQAVDLGLAVAKYVRINILNNWGGLLSQYGVAEVQFYGLPVYARTPDPVSGSVVLPSTVATWRAGREAQTHVISASTDPNALADGTAFSVSSMTNSVDLSTLDLQLDQSYYWRVDEVNEAEAQSVWQGPVWTLSTVPYLTIDNFDS
;
A
#
# COMPACT_ATOMS: atom_id res chain seq x y z
N MET A 1 15.53 25.91 -68.91
CA MET A 1 16.59 25.71 -67.90
C MET A 1 15.92 26.00 -66.55
N LYS A 2 15.55 25.01 -65.70
CA LYS A 2 16.43 24.19 -64.81
C LYS A 2 17.47 25.09 -64.13
N VAL A 3 17.56 25.26 -62.81
CA VAL A 3 17.47 24.33 -61.64
C VAL A 3 17.23 25.21 -60.38
N ALA A 4 16.21 24.96 -59.55
CA ALA A 4 16.18 24.21 -58.26
C ALA A 4 17.11 24.70 -57.13
N ASN A 5 16.53 24.87 -55.93
CA ASN A 5 17.06 24.54 -54.60
C ASN A 5 16.06 25.06 -53.53
N THR A 6 15.69 24.40 -52.44
CA THR A 6 15.72 23.00 -51.98
C THR A 6 14.69 22.98 -50.85
N MET A 7 13.73 22.08 -50.97
CA MET A 7 12.66 21.80 -50.02
C MET A 7 13.32 21.22 -48.76
N VAL A 8 13.18 21.89 -47.61
CA VAL A 8 13.49 21.29 -46.31
C VAL A 8 12.30 20.39 -45.98
N ILE A 9 12.35 19.15 -46.48
CA ILE A 9 11.55 18.05 -45.95
C ILE A 9 12.16 17.73 -44.59
N LEU A 10 11.61 18.34 -43.54
CA LEU A 10 11.85 17.87 -42.19
C LEU A 10 10.99 16.62 -42.04
N THR A 11 11.60 15.46 -42.22
CA THR A 11 11.06 14.19 -41.74
C THR A 11 10.97 14.34 -40.22
N ILE A 12 9.79 14.75 -39.73
CA ILE A 12 9.48 14.66 -38.30
C ILE A 12 9.30 13.17 -38.05
N LEU A 13 10.36 12.55 -37.56
CA LEU A 13 10.25 11.38 -36.71
C LEU A 13 9.33 11.86 -35.57
N LEU A 14 8.10 11.35 -35.49
CA LEU A 14 7.30 11.44 -34.26
C LEU A 14 8.25 11.03 -33.13
N GLY A 15 8.48 11.94 -32.20
CA GLY A 15 9.46 11.80 -31.13
C GLY A 15 8.98 10.85 -30.05
N LEU A 16 8.62 9.62 -30.42
CA LEU A 16 8.23 8.57 -29.48
C LEU A 16 9.47 8.03 -28.75
N SER A 17 9.22 7.46 -27.56
CA SER A 17 10.22 7.24 -26.52
C SER A 17 11.53 6.59 -27.01
N THR A 18 12.69 7.03 -26.49
CA THR A 18 13.98 6.38 -26.77
C THR A 18 14.16 5.05 -26.02
N ASN A 19 13.08 4.44 -25.53
CA ASN A 19 13.15 3.17 -24.82
C ASN A 19 13.46 2.05 -25.82
N ALA A 20 14.58 1.37 -25.61
CA ALA A 20 15.05 0.28 -26.47
C ALA A 20 14.11 -0.95 -26.50
N SER A 21 13.00 -0.91 -25.75
CA SER A 21 12.04 -2.00 -25.56
C SER A 21 10.62 -1.68 -26.06
N ALA A 22 10.41 -0.53 -26.73
CA ALA A 22 9.12 -0.17 -27.33
C ALA A 22 8.90 -0.89 -28.68
N VAL A 23 7.70 -1.43 -28.90
CA VAL A 23 7.27 -2.09 -30.14
C VAL A 23 6.26 -1.20 -30.84
N LEU A 24 6.56 -0.79 -32.07
CA LEU A 24 5.62 -0.06 -32.93
C LEU A 24 4.53 -1.00 -33.45
N LEU A 25 3.32 -0.88 -32.90
CA LEU A 25 2.16 -1.68 -33.30
C LEU A 25 1.49 -1.11 -34.55
N VAL A 26 1.37 0.23 -34.62
CA VAL A 26 0.80 0.96 -35.74
C VAL A 26 1.68 2.17 -36.00
N GLY A 27 2.01 2.49 -37.24
CA GLY A 27 2.82 3.67 -37.54
C GLY A 27 3.52 3.61 -38.88
N GLY A 28 3.61 4.75 -39.57
CA GLY A 28 4.20 4.79 -40.91
C GLY A 28 3.56 3.75 -41.83
N ASN A 29 4.37 2.86 -42.39
CA ASN A 29 3.88 1.77 -43.24
C ASN A 29 3.32 0.57 -42.44
N THR A 30 3.66 0.43 -41.15
CA THR A 30 3.15 -0.63 -40.28
C THR A 30 1.66 -0.40 -40.06
N LEU A 31 0.85 -1.38 -40.49
CA LEU A 31 -0.61 -1.33 -40.49
C LEU A 31 -1.19 -0.03 -41.08
N ASN A 32 -0.47 0.58 -42.03
CA ASN A 32 -0.92 1.78 -42.75
C ASN A 32 -1.24 2.99 -41.84
N GLY A 33 -0.42 3.23 -40.81
CA GLY A 33 -0.57 4.39 -39.91
C GLY A 33 -0.41 5.75 -40.60
N ASN A 34 0.30 5.82 -41.74
CA ASN A 34 0.39 7.00 -42.59
C ASN A 34 -0.72 7.10 -43.67
N PHE A 35 -1.67 6.16 -43.69
CA PHE A 35 -2.84 6.15 -44.58
C PHE A 35 -2.56 6.21 -46.11
N ASN A 36 -1.32 5.97 -46.51
CA ASN A 36 -0.89 6.07 -47.89
C ASN A 36 -1.13 4.81 -48.71
N SER A 37 -1.25 3.66 -48.05
CA SER A 37 -1.45 2.37 -48.70
C SER A 37 -2.91 2.15 -49.08
N GLN A 38 -3.12 1.63 -50.30
CA GLN A 38 -4.43 1.37 -50.87
C GLN A 38 -4.53 -0.07 -51.39
N ILE A 39 -5.72 -0.65 -51.35
CA ILE A 39 -5.96 -2.03 -51.85
C ILE A 39 -5.79 -2.06 -53.39
N SER A 40 -6.21 -0.99 -54.05
CA SER A 40 -6.05 -0.77 -55.49
C SER A 40 -5.60 0.66 -55.76
N GLU A 41 -4.56 0.78 -56.59
CA GLU A 41 -4.01 2.07 -57.04
C GLU A 41 -5.09 2.89 -57.76
N SER A 42 -5.32 4.12 -57.27
CA SER A 42 -6.37 4.99 -57.81
C SER A 42 -5.95 6.46 -57.71
N THR A 43 -6.06 7.17 -58.83
CA THR A 43 -5.76 8.61 -58.91
C THR A 43 -6.92 9.47 -58.42
N VAL A 44 -8.02 8.88 -57.95
CA VAL A 44 -9.17 9.62 -57.43
C VAL A 44 -8.82 10.16 -56.04
N ASP A 45 -9.07 11.44 -55.82
CA ASP A 45 -8.81 12.12 -54.55
C ASP A 45 -9.49 11.39 -53.37
N ALA A 46 -10.81 11.27 -53.39
CA ALA A 46 -11.57 10.62 -52.33
C ALA A 46 -11.58 9.09 -52.47
N GLN A 47 -11.28 8.39 -51.38
CA GLN A 47 -11.24 6.92 -51.36
C GLN A 47 -12.07 6.35 -50.23
N PRO A 48 -12.73 5.20 -50.44
CA PRO A 48 -13.53 4.56 -49.41
C PRO A 48 -12.68 3.72 -48.45
N PHE A 49 -13.28 3.32 -47.32
CA PHE A 49 -12.69 2.32 -46.42
C PHE A 49 -12.37 1.01 -47.16
N SER A 50 -13.25 0.58 -48.06
CA SER A 50 -13.05 -0.61 -48.90
C SER A 50 -11.84 -0.55 -49.84
N ASN A 51 -11.15 0.59 -49.92
CA ASN A 51 -9.87 0.74 -50.61
C ASN A 51 -8.72 1.22 -49.70
N THR A 52 -8.96 1.37 -48.40
CA THR A 52 -7.96 1.76 -47.40
C THR A 52 -7.42 0.51 -46.73
N VAL A 53 -6.12 0.22 -46.88
CA VAL A 53 -5.54 -1.04 -46.39
C VAL A 53 -5.62 -1.08 -44.86
N THR A 54 -6.02 -2.24 -44.33
CA THR A 54 -6.10 -2.59 -42.89
C THR A 54 -7.20 -1.91 -42.07
N TRP A 55 -7.58 -0.67 -42.40
CA TRP A 55 -8.59 0.09 -41.64
C TRP A 55 -10.03 -0.20 -42.10
N VAL A 56 -10.92 -0.45 -41.14
CA VAL A 56 -12.34 -0.73 -41.41
C VAL A 56 -13.26 0.30 -40.77
N ASN A 57 -14.44 0.52 -41.36
CA ASN A 57 -15.43 1.40 -40.76
C ASN A 57 -16.27 0.66 -39.71
N LEU A 58 -16.02 0.89 -38.42
CA LEU A 58 -16.79 0.27 -37.33
C LEU A 58 -18.09 1.02 -37.00
N SER A 59 -18.53 1.94 -37.86
CA SER A 59 -19.83 2.62 -37.69
C SER A 59 -20.96 1.61 -37.51
N PRO A 60 -22.05 1.94 -36.80
CA PRO A 60 -23.25 1.10 -36.73
C PRO A 60 -23.87 0.79 -38.11
N SER A 61 -23.56 1.59 -39.13
CA SER A 61 -24.00 1.38 -40.51
C SER A 61 -23.13 0.41 -41.31
N ASP A 62 -21.96 0.03 -40.79
CA ASP A 62 -20.93 -0.80 -41.46
C ASP A 62 -20.66 -0.38 -42.92
N ASN A 63 -20.73 0.93 -43.19
CA ASN A 63 -20.62 1.44 -44.55
C ASN A 63 -19.15 1.51 -44.98
N GLN A 64 -18.61 0.40 -45.48
CA GLN A 64 -17.24 0.34 -46.02
C GLN A 64 -17.06 1.16 -47.30
N ASN A 65 -18.14 1.66 -47.92
CA ASN A 65 -18.05 2.58 -49.06
C ASN A 65 -18.02 4.06 -48.63
N ALA A 66 -18.12 4.35 -47.32
CA ALA A 66 -17.95 5.70 -46.81
C ALA A 66 -16.54 6.22 -47.13
N GLN A 67 -16.43 7.52 -47.38
CA GLN A 67 -15.16 8.17 -47.66
C GLN A 67 -14.24 8.07 -46.44
N ALA A 68 -13.09 7.40 -46.60
CA ALA A 68 -12.08 7.23 -45.58
C ALA A 68 -10.96 8.25 -45.72
N THR A 69 -10.35 8.37 -46.91
CA THR A 69 -9.14 9.19 -47.11
C THR A 69 -9.24 10.14 -48.31
N ARG A 70 -8.35 11.15 -48.33
CA ARG A 70 -8.18 12.12 -49.44
C ARG A 70 -6.73 12.52 -49.63
N ALA A 71 -6.40 13.01 -50.82
CA ALA A 71 -5.08 13.53 -51.17
C ALA A 71 -5.04 15.07 -51.34
N ASN A 72 -6.19 15.74 -51.42
CA ASN A 72 -6.25 17.15 -51.79
C ASN A 72 -5.90 18.17 -50.68
N LEU A 73 -5.72 17.73 -49.44
CA LEU A 73 -5.48 18.59 -48.27
C LEU A 73 -4.51 17.90 -47.30
N ASP A 74 -3.41 17.43 -47.86
CA ASP A 74 -2.40 16.57 -47.26
C ASP A 74 -1.52 17.26 -46.20
N TYR A 75 -1.06 16.51 -45.20
CA TYR A 75 -0.13 17.03 -44.18
C TYR A 75 1.31 17.10 -44.72
N ASP A 76 1.77 16.00 -45.33
CA ASP A 76 3.14 15.81 -45.79
C ASP A 76 3.25 15.59 -47.31
N GLY A 77 2.19 15.93 -48.07
CA GLY A 77 2.13 15.69 -49.51
C GLY A 77 1.46 14.36 -49.90
N SER A 78 0.84 13.67 -48.92
CA SER A 78 0.29 12.32 -49.05
C SER A 78 -1.17 12.17 -48.52
N ARG A 79 -1.74 10.96 -48.46
CA ARG A 79 -3.17 10.80 -48.12
C ARG A 79 -3.41 10.97 -46.62
N ASN A 80 -4.52 11.63 -46.26
CA ASN A 80 -4.99 11.70 -44.88
C ASN A 80 -6.42 11.20 -44.71
N VAL A 81 -6.77 10.93 -43.47
CA VAL A 81 -8.09 10.48 -43.02
C VAL A 81 -9.10 11.62 -43.03
N VAL A 82 -10.37 11.31 -43.30
CA VAL A 82 -11.52 12.20 -43.14
C VAL A 82 -12.46 11.67 -42.07
N MET A 83 -12.36 12.21 -40.86
CA MET A 83 -13.22 11.83 -39.72
C MET A 83 -14.52 12.63 -39.75
N SER A 84 -15.70 11.99 -39.69
CA SER A 84 -16.97 12.72 -39.58
C SER A 84 -17.27 13.15 -38.16
N GLY A 85 -18.00 14.26 -38.02
CA GLY A 85 -18.94 14.40 -36.90
C GLY A 85 -20.05 13.35 -36.96
N GLY A 86 -20.31 12.71 -35.82
CA GLY A 86 -21.18 11.56 -35.67
C GLY A 86 -20.48 10.24 -36.05
N ASP A 87 -21.17 9.14 -35.83
CA ASP A 87 -20.59 7.78 -35.92
C ASP A 87 -20.50 7.22 -37.35
N SER A 88 -20.60 8.05 -38.40
CA SER A 88 -20.63 7.55 -39.79
C SER A 88 -19.28 7.01 -40.29
N ARG A 89 -18.18 7.42 -39.66
CA ARG A 89 -16.80 7.10 -40.03
C ARG A 89 -15.97 6.87 -38.77
N MET A 90 -16.00 5.63 -38.29
CA MET A 90 -15.22 5.17 -37.14
C MET A 90 -14.10 4.28 -37.65
N PHE A 91 -12.86 4.73 -37.50
CA PHE A 91 -11.69 4.03 -38.04
C PHE A 91 -11.25 2.96 -37.06
N GLY A 92 -11.67 1.72 -37.30
CA GLY A 92 -11.26 0.56 -36.52
C GLY A 92 -10.08 -0.17 -37.13
N LEU A 93 -9.27 -0.76 -36.26
CA LEU A 93 -8.11 -1.55 -36.64
C LEU A 93 -7.91 -2.71 -35.67
N ASP A 94 -7.64 -3.88 -36.25
CA ASP A 94 -7.05 -5.03 -35.56
C ASP A 94 -5.53 -4.89 -35.61
N THR A 95 -4.90 -4.71 -34.45
CA THR A 95 -3.44 -4.54 -34.37
C THR A 95 -2.70 -5.86 -34.56
N GLY A 96 -3.39 -7.01 -34.40
CA GLY A 96 -2.79 -8.33 -34.32
C GLY A 96 -1.94 -8.56 -33.06
N HIS A 97 -1.89 -7.59 -32.14
CA HIS A 97 -1.10 -7.65 -30.92
C HIS A 97 -1.86 -8.40 -29.83
N THR A 98 -1.24 -9.44 -29.26
CA THR A 98 -1.74 -10.11 -28.06
C THR A 98 -1.18 -9.39 -26.84
N ILE A 99 -2.07 -8.84 -26.02
CA ILE A 99 -1.74 -8.04 -24.84
C ILE A 99 -0.99 -8.90 -23.83
N SER A 100 0.07 -8.34 -23.25
CA SER A 100 0.72 -8.88 -22.06
C SER A 100 0.45 -7.98 -20.86
N ALA A 101 0.28 -8.56 -19.67
CA ALA A 101 0.08 -7.77 -18.45
C ALA A 101 1.29 -6.86 -18.20
N GLY A 102 1.05 -5.60 -17.83
CA GLY A 102 2.08 -4.61 -17.57
C GLY A 102 2.66 -3.93 -18.81
N GLU A 103 2.15 -4.19 -20.01
CA GLU A 103 2.43 -3.35 -21.19
C GLU A 103 1.86 -1.95 -20.99
N VAL A 104 2.63 -0.94 -21.37
CA VAL A 104 2.26 0.47 -21.39
C VAL A 104 2.09 0.90 -22.84
N TYR A 105 1.01 1.61 -23.16
CA TYR A 105 0.73 2.07 -24.52
C TYR A 105 0.84 3.58 -24.65
N ASP A 106 1.50 4.01 -25.72
CA ASP A 106 1.72 5.41 -26.09
C ASP A 106 1.04 5.68 -27.44
N VAL A 107 0.45 6.87 -27.62
CA VAL A 107 -0.26 7.24 -28.86
C VAL A 107 0.23 8.57 -29.41
N GLY A 108 0.43 8.63 -30.73
CA GLY A 108 0.82 9.84 -31.44
C GLY A 108 0.11 9.99 -32.78
N TYR A 109 -0.24 11.21 -33.17
CA TYR A 109 -0.82 11.52 -34.49
C TYR A 109 -0.84 13.03 -34.75
N VAL A 110 -1.05 13.41 -36.01
CA VAL A 110 -1.37 14.80 -36.37
C VAL A 110 -2.81 14.92 -36.85
N TRP A 111 -3.52 15.96 -36.44
CA TRP A 111 -4.91 16.16 -36.81
C TRP A 111 -5.23 17.63 -37.05
N ARG A 112 -6.35 17.92 -37.72
CA ARG A 112 -6.88 19.29 -37.87
C ARG A 112 -8.40 19.27 -37.93
N ASP A 113 -9.00 20.34 -37.45
CA ASP A 113 -10.38 20.66 -37.73
C ASP A 113 -10.56 21.03 -39.22
N ALA A 114 -11.82 21.00 -39.66
CA ALA A 114 -12.20 21.42 -41.00
C ALA A 114 -13.66 21.93 -41.03
N SER A 115 -14.29 21.88 -42.20
CA SER A 115 -15.60 22.52 -42.40
C SER A 115 -16.64 22.02 -41.40
N ALA A 116 -17.30 22.97 -40.73
CA ALA A 116 -18.35 22.75 -39.75
C ALA A 116 -17.93 21.95 -38.51
N TRP A 117 -16.63 21.89 -38.21
CA TRP A 117 -16.13 21.46 -36.90
C TRP A 117 -16.56 22.44 -35.81
N ALA A 118 -16.85 21.93 -34.61
CA ALA A 118 -17.23 22.74 -33.46
C ALA A 118 -16.05 22.81 -32.48
N ASP A 119 -15.17 23.80 -32.67
CA ASP A 119 -13.91 23.97 -31.93
C ASP A 119 -14.07 23.95 -30.41
N ALA A 120 -15.22 24.40 -29.90
CA ALA A 120 -15.49 24.48 -28.46
C ALA A 120 -15.92 23.14 -27.81
N SER A 121 -16.18 22.09 -28.60
CA SER A 121 -16.79 20.87 -28.07
C SER A 121 -16.51 19.59 -28.85
N THR A 122 -15.59 19.62 -29.82
CA THR A 122 -15.26 18.45 -30.65
C THR A 122 -13.77 18.17 -30.60
N GLU A 123 -13.45 16.91 -30.32
CA GLU A 123 -12.10 16.37 -30.18
C GLU A 123 -11.99 15.11 -31.03
N VAL A 124 -10.75 14.70 -31.32
CA VAL A 124 -10.48 13.34 -31.77
C VAL A 124 -10.47 12.44 -30.54
N GLN A 125 -11.22 11.35 -30.62
CA GLN A 125 -11.27 10.32 -29.60
C GLN A 125 -10.58 9.08 -30.14
N VAL A 126 -9.54 8.62 -29.46
CA VAL A 126 -8.92 7.31 -29.64
C VAL A 126 -9.39 6.40 -28.52
N THR A 127 -9.70 5.15 -28.84
CA THR A 127 -10.09 4.16 -27.84
C THR A 127 -9.38 2.86 -28.10
N LEU A 128 -8.62 2.39 -27.13
CA LEU A 128 -8.09 1.02 -27.13
C LEU A 128 -9.14 0.12 -26.48
N PHE A 129 -9.37 -1.05 -27.08
CA PHE A 129 -10.38 -1.97 -26.60
C PHE A 129 -10.01 -3.42 -26.88
N VAL A 130 -10.68 -4.31 -26.16
CA VAL A 130 -10.64 -5.76 -26.37
C VAL A 130 -12.03 -6.26 -26.69
N THR A 131 -12.13 -7.49 -27.19
CA THR A 131 -13.40 -8.17 -27.40
C THR A 131 -13.44 -9.51 -26.67
N ASP A 132 -14.63 -10.03 -26.45
CA ASP A 132 -14.88 -11.33 -25.82
C ASP A 132 -14.34 -12.52 -26.63
N ASP A 133 -14.25 -12.38 -27.96
CA ASP A 133 -13.85 -13.45 -28.88
C ASP A 133 -12.52 -13.21 -29.62
N ASN A 134 -11.78 -12.16 -29.26
CA ASN A 134 -10.54 -11.75 -29.93
C ASN A 134 -10.69 -11.48 -31.43
N THR A 135 -11.89 -11.12 -31.88
CA THR A 135 -12.14 -10.57 -33.22
C THR A 135 -12.63 -9.14 -33.11
N ILE A 136 -12.33 -8.29 -34.11
CA ILE A 136 -12.70 -6.86 -34.07
C ILE A 136 -14.22 -6.61 -34.01
N ASN A 137 -15.03 -7.62 -34.35
CA ASN A 137 -16.50 -7.54 -34.35
C ASN A 137 -17.14 -8.16 -33.10
N GLY A 138 -16.35 -8.70 -32.16
CA GLY A 138 -16.86 -9.26 -30.91
C GLY A 138 -17.45 -8.21 -29.97
N THR A 139 -17.95 -8.66 -28.83
CA THR A 139 -18.49 -7.78 -27.77
C THR A 139 -17.37 -6.95 -27.17
N ARG A 140 -17.40 -5.66 -27.45
CA ARG A 140 -16.35 -4.71 -27.08
C ARG A 140 -16.35 -4.34 -25.60
N THR A 141 -15.15 -4.30 -25.02
CA THR A 141 -14.84 -3.70 -23.72
C THR A 141 -13.74 -2.67 -23.88
N ASP A 142 -14.02 -1.41 -23.53
CA ASP A 142 -13.04 -0.32 -23.62
C ASP A 142 -11.99 -0.44 -22.51
N LEU A 143 -10.72 -0.30 -22.89
CA LEU A 143 -9.59 -0.27 -21.96
C LEU A 143 -9.28 1.17 -21.55
N VAL A 144 -9.16 2.07 -22.54
CA VAL A 144 -8.89 3.49 -22.33
C VAL A 144 -9.54 4.32 -23.43
N VAL A 145 -10.00 5.52 -23.07
CA VAL A 145 -10.33 6.60 -24.00
C VAL A 145 -9.30 7.70 -23.86
N ASP A 146 -8.63 8.04 -24.97
CA ASP A 146 -7.71 9.18 -25.08
C ASP A 146 -8.35 10.27 -25.97
N LEU A 147 -8.15 11.55 -25.61
CA LEU A 147 -8.74 12.70 -26.30
C LEU A 147 -7.64 13.66 -26.74
N SER A 148 -7.73 14.16 -27.97
CA SER A 148 -6.74 15.08 -28.54
C SER A 148 -6.63 16.45 -27.85
N GLY A 149 -7.60 16.82 -27.02
CA GLY A 149 -7.85 18.22 -26.70
C GLY A 149 -8.66 18.93 -27.80
N LEU A 150 -9.21 20.10 -27.44
CA LEU A 150 -9.91 20.99 -28.38
C LEU A 150 -8.93 21.64 -29.36
N SER A 151 -9.37 21.87 -30.60
CA SER A 151 -8.55 22.56 -31.60
C SER A 151 -8.21 23.98 -31.14
N THR A 152 -6.95 24.37 -31.30
CA THR A 152 -6.49 25.73 -30.98
C THR A 152 -6.32 26.60 -32.22
N GLN A 153 -6.19 25.99 -33.40
CA GLN A 153 -5.91 26.68 -34.66
C GLN A 153 -6.72 26.10 -35.81
N ASN A 154 -7.72 26.86 -36.25
CA ASN A 154 -8.61 26.43 -37.34
C ASN A 154 -7.83 26.10 -38.62
N SER A 155 -8.13 24.93 -39.17
CA SER A 155 -7.62 24.39 -40.43
C SER A 155 -6.11 24.17 -40.46
N THR A 156 -5.47 24.04 -39.30
CA THR A 156 -4.03 23.81 -39.15
C THR A 156 -3.80 22.47 -38.47
N TYR A 157 -2.78 21.72 -38.94
CA TYR A 157 -2.42 20.46 -38.29
C TYR A 157 -1.78 20.71 -36.92
N GLU A 158 -2.31 20.02 -35.92
CA GLU A 158 -1.91 20.01 -34.52
C GLU A 158 -1.42 18.59 -34.18
N GLU A 159 -0.40 18.50 -33.31
CA GLU A 159 0.25 17.25 -32.94
C GLU A 159 -0.29 16.76 -31.59
N VAL A 160 -0.50 15.45 -31.50
CA VAL A 160 -0.81 14.71 -30.27
C VAL A 160 0.32 13.72 -30.06
N ASP A 161 0.88 13.71 -28.86
CA ASP A 161 1.93 12.82 -28.40
C ASP A 161 1.69 12.56 -26.90
N HIS A 162 0.97 11.48 -26.60
CA HIS A 162 0.55 11.12 -25.26
C HIS A 162 1.19 9.80 -24.84
N ASP A 163 2.05 9.89 -23.83
CA ASP A 163 2.71 8.73 -23.22
C ASP A 163 1.83 8.08 -22.14
N GLY A 164 1.88 6.76 -22.05
CA GLY A 164 1.30 5.98 -20.97
C GLY A 164 -0.20 6.11 -20.86
N ILE A 165 -0.91 6.22 -21.99
CA ILE A 165 -2.37 6.34 -22.00
C ILE A 165 -3.03 5.13 -21.32
N TYR A 166 -2.39 3.96 -21.34
CA TYR A 166 -2.90 2.77 -20.69
C TYR A 166 -1.79 1.83 -20.21
N THR A 167 -2.00 1.17 -19.06
CA THR A 167 -1.18 0.04 -18.59
C THR A 167 -2.05 -1.20 -18.50
N ALA A 168 -1.70 -2.25 -19.23
CA ALA A 168 -2.44 -3.50 -19.28
C ALA A 168 -2.45 -4.22 -17.94
N THR A 169 -3.60 -4.74 -17.54
CA THR A 169 -3.76 -5.52 -16.31
C THR A 169 -3.59 -7.01 -16.57
N ALA A 170 -3.53 -7.81 -15.50
CA ALA A 170 -3.56 -9.27 -15.61
C ALA A 170 -4.83 -9.80 -16.30
N ALA A 171 -5.95 -9.06 -16.24
CA ALA A 171 -7.20 -9.46 -16.88
C ALA A 171 -7.22 -9.23 -18.41
N ASP A 172 -6.28 -8.44 -18.92
CA ASP A 172 -6.17 -8.12 -20.36
C ASP A 172 -5.22 -9.07 -21.08
N ALA A 173 -4.31 -9.71 -20.34
CA ALA A 173 -3.33 -10.63 -20.87
C ALA A 173 -3.95 -11.75 -21.71
N GLY A 174 -3.40 -11.98 -22.90
CA GLY A 174 -3.86 -12.98 -23.84
C GLY A 174 -5.02 -12.54 -24.75
N LYS A 175 -5.58 -11.34 -24.55
CA LYS A 175 -6.57 -10.75 -25.46
C LYS A 175 -5.90 -10.04 -26.63
N THR A 176 -6.59 -9.93 -27.76
CA THR A 176 -6.12 -9.13 -28.90
C THR A 176 -6.44 -7.65 -28.67
N LEU A 177 -5.46 -6.78 -28.86
CA LEU A 177 -5.63 -5.32 -28.80
C LEU A 177 -6.25 -4.80 -30.10
N PHE A 178 -7.35 -4.08 -29.96
CA PHE A 178 -7.98 -3.33 -31.04
C PHE A 178 -7.94 -1.84 -30.73
N LEU A 179 -8.04 -1.02 -31.77
CA LEU A 179 -8.24 0.40 -31.59
C LEU A 179 -9.34 0.93 -32.51
N VAL A 180 -9.98 2.00 -32.07
CA VAL A 180 -10.83 2.82 -32.92
C VAL A 180 -10.51 4.28 -32.69
N PHE A 181 -10.58 5.10 -33.74
CA PHE A 181 -10.67 6.54 -33.56
C PHE A 181 -11.85 7.16 -34.32
N ARG A 182 -12.41 8.21 -33.74
CA ARG A 182 -13.56 8.97 -34.25
C ARG A 182 -13.55 10.40 -33.71
N THR A 183 -14.58 11.18 -34.02
CA THR A 183 -14.80 12.47 -33.37
C THR A 183 -15.78 12.33 -32.20
N THR A 184 -15.69 13.22 -31.21
CA THR A 184 -16.66 13.26 -30.10
C THR A 184 -17.99 13.93 -30.47
N ALA A 185 -18.07 14.61 -31.61
CA ALA A 185 -19.29 15.28 -32.07
C ALA A 185 -20.39 14.28 -32.38
N ALA A 186 -21.60 14.52 -31.87
CA ALA A 186 -22.77 13.67 -32.18
C ALA A 186 -23.30 13.86 -33.62
N SER A 187 -23.00 14.99 -34.28
CA SER A 187 -23.38 15.26 -35.67
C SER A 187 -22.65 16.47 -36.23
N GLY A 188 -22.54 16.56 -37.56
CA GLY A 188 -22.05 17.75 -38.27
C GLY A 188 -20.53 17.91 -38.27
N GLY A 189 -19.99 18.46 -39.35
CA GLY A 189 -18.56 18.73 -39.49
C GLY A 189 -17.70 17.52 -39.87
N PHE A 190 -16.41 17.78 -40.10
CA PHE A 190 -15.39 16.75 -40.24
C PHE A 190 -14.02 17.31 -39.85
N GLY A 191 -13.11 16.42 -39.49
CA GLY A 191 -11.70 16.70 -39.25
C GLY A 191 -10.81 15.83 -40.13
N ARG A 192 -9.50 16.09 -40.11
CA ARG A 192 -8.49 15.26 -40.77
C ARG A 192 -7.50 14.73 -39.76
N LEU A 193 -6.98 13.53 -40.02
CA LEU A 193 -5.91 12.91 -39.23
C LEU A 193 -4.88 12.28 -40.17
N ASP A 194 -3.61 12.33 -39.79
CA ASP A 194 -2.52 11.70 -40.52
C ASP A 194 -1.45 11.17 -39.55
N ASN A 195 -0.56 10.30 -40.03
CA ASN A 195 0.57 9.74 -39.30
C ASN A 195 0.21 9.22 -37.89
N PHE A 196 -0.80 8.34 -37.81
CA PHE A 196 -1.17 7.67 -36.56
C PHE A 196 -0.10 6.66 -36.15
N ALA A 197 0.27 6.70 -34.87
CA ALA A 197 1.21 5.81 -34.23
C ALA A 197 0.64 5.26 -32.91
N LEU A 198 0.85 3.97 -32.67
CA LEU A 198 0.58 3.28 -31.41
C LEU A 198 1.78 2.41 -31.09
N GLU A 199 2.36 2.61 -29.92
CA GLU A 199 3.49 1.83 -29.42
C GLU A 199 3.10 1.09 -28.15
N ALA A 200 3.72 -0.08 -27.94
CA ALA A 200 3.62 -0.85 -26.72
C ALA A 200 5.01 -1.00 -26.11
N SER A 201 5.16 -0.62 -24.84
CA SER A 201 6.40 -0.74 -24.08
C SER A 201 6.20 -1.73 -22.93
N ALA A 202 7.11 -2.69 -22.78
CA ALA A 202 7.08 -3.63 -21.67
C ALA A 202 7.68 -3.01 -20.39
N THR A 203 7.06 -3.24 -19.24
CA THR A 203 7.74 -3.10 -17.95
C THR A 203 8.78 -4.22 -17.80
N VAL A 204 10.04 -3.88 -18.02
CA VAL A 204 11.17 -4.82 -17.92
C VAL A 204 11.74 -4.96 -16.50
N THR A 205 11.20 -4.22 -15.53
CA THR A 205 11.66 -4.22 -14.14
C THR A 205 10.64 -4.88 -13.21
N ALA A 206 11.13 -5.46 -12.11
CA ALA A 206 10.31 -6.00 -11.04
C ALA A 206 9.33 -4.94 -10.48
N SER A 207 8.13 -5.38 -10.11
CA SER A 207 7.05 -4.53 -9.57
C SER A 207 6.28 -5.24 -8.46
N GLY A 208 5.31 -4.56 -7.83
CA GLY A 208 4.41 -5.15 -6.83
C GLY A 208 5.13 -5.87 -5.67
N PRO A 209 6.00 -5.18 -4.91
CA PRO A 209 6.69 -5.79 -3.78
C PRO A 209 5.71 -6.24 -2.69
N SER A 210 5.96 -7.40 -2.10
CA SER A 210 5.32 -7.87 -0.88
C SER A 210 6.40 -8.38 0.09
N PRO A 211 6.57 -7.80 1.30
CA PRO A 211 5.82 -6.67 1.85
C PRO A 211 5.86 -5.42 0.96
N GLU A 212 4.81 -4.61 1.03
CA GLU A 212 4.75 -3.35 0.29
C GLU A 212 5.94 -2.46 0.64
N SER A 213 6.36 -1.59 -0.29
CA SER A 213 7.48 -0.69 -0.02
C SER A 213 7.16 0.24 1.16
N ALA A 214 8.11 0.37 2.09
CA ALA A 214 7.98 1.04 3.38
C ALA A 214 7.00 0.38 4.36
N ALA A 215 6.66 -0.90 4.17
CA ALA A 215 5.87 -1.66 5.14
C ALA A 215 6.57 -1.67 6.52
N GLU A 216 5.80 -1.41 7.57
CA GLU A 216 6.22 -1.49 8.95
C GLU A 216 5.66 -2.73 9.64
N ASP A 217 6.20 -3.06 10.82
CA ASP A 217 5.80 -4.24 11.59
C ASP A 217 5.94 -5.53 10.75
N VAL A 218 6.93 -5.68 9.88
CA VAL A 218 7.10 -6.92 9.10
C VAL A 218 7.65 -8.03 10.00
N LEU A 219 7.11 -9.25 9.90
CA LEU A 219 7.60 -10.38 10.70
C LEU A 219 9.09 -10.63 10.46
N VAL A 220 9.82 -10.99 11.51
CA VAL A 220 11.28 -11.18 11.42
C VAL A 220 11.70 -12.35 10.53
N ASP A 221 10.79 -13.24 10.17
CA ASP A 221 10.97 -14.38 9.27
C ASP A 221 10.19 -14.22 7.95
N ALA A 222 9.77 -13.00 7.60
CA ALA A 222 9.04 -12.73 6.38
C ALA A 222 9.89 -12.95 5.12
N ASN A 223 9.30 -13.65 4.15
CA ASN A 223 9.84 -13.72 2.79
C ASN A 223 9.44 -12.48 1.98
N LEU A 224 10.30 -12.09 1.05
CA LEU A 224 10.04 -11.04 0.07
C LEU A 224 9.49 -11.68 -1.20
N PHE A 225 8.56 -11.00 -1.88
CA PHE A 225 7.96 -11.42 -3.13
C PHE A 225 7.82 -10.21 -4.05
N TRP A 226 7.84 -10.45 -5.36
CA TRP A 226 7.63 -9.43 -6.38
C TRP A 226 6.91 -10.02 -7.59
N THR A 227 6.40 -9.14 -8.43
CA THR A 227 5.94 -9.47 -9.79
C THR A 227 7.11 -9.25 -10.75
N PRO A 228 7.56 -10.29 -11.46
CA PRO A 228 8.62 -10.17 -12.47
C PRO A 228 8.34 -9.15 -13.56
N GLY A 229 9.41 -8.54 -14.07
CA GLY A 229 9.36 -7.84 -15.37
C GLY A 229 9.03 -8.80 -16.52
N MET A 230 8.39 -8.30 -17.57
CA MET A 230 7.80 -9.13 -18.64
C MET A 230 8.79 -10.03 -19.38
N SER A 231 10.03 -9.58 -19.55
CA SER A 231 11.08 -10.33 -20.25
C SER A 231 12.03 -11.07 -19.30
N ALA A 232 11.78 -11.01 -17.99
CA ALA A 232 12.61 -11.64 -16.99
C ALA A 232 12.58 -13.16 -17.12
N THR A 233 13.78 -13.76 -17.13
CA THR A 233 13.97 -15.21 -17.02
C THR A 233 14.56 -15.62 -15.69
N THR A 234 15.33 -14.73 -15.06
CA THR A 234 15.86 -14.91 -13.71
C THR A 234 16.02 -13.55 -13.03
N HIS A 235 16.22 -13.57 -11.73
CA HIS A 235 16.26 -12.40 -10.87
C HIS A 235 17.61 -12.30 -10.15
N ASN A 236 18.16 -11.09 -10.07
CA ASN A 236 19.28 -10.76 -9.19
C ASN A 236 18.74 -9.93 -8.03
N VAL A 237 18.76 -10.49 -6.82
CA VAL A 237 18.24 -9.85 -5.61
C VAL A 237 19.37 -9.20 -4.82
N TYR A 238 19.17 -7.97 -4.40
CA TYR A 238 20.06 -7.19 -3.54
C TYR A 238 19.31 -6.86 -2.26
N PHE A 239 19.96 -7.05 -1.11
CA PHE A 239 19.35 -6.88 0.20
C PHE A 239 20.37 -6.34 1.20
N GLY A 240 20.01 -5.34 2.00
CA GLY A 240 20.90 -4.74 3.00
C GLY A 240 20.24 -3.70 3.89
N GLU A 241 20.97 -3.16 4.87
CA GLU A 241 20.47 -2.16 5.83
C GLU A 241 20.63 -0.71 5.35
N VAL A 242 21.39 -0.49 4.27
CA VAL A 242 21.75 0.85 3.76
C VAL A 242 21.24 1.01 2.33
N PHE A 243 20.38 2.00 2.11
CA PHE A 243 19.78 2.29 0.80
C PHE A 243 20.84 2.43 -0.30
N GLU A 244 21.86 3.26 -0.08
CA GLU A 244 22.91 3.55 -1.08
C GLU A 244 23.73 2.31 -1.45
N ASP A 245 23.96 1.41 -0.49
CA ASP A 245 24.69 0.17 -0.73
C ASP A 245 23.86 -0.78 -1.61
N VAL A 246 22.55 -0.84 -1.38
CA VAL A 246 21.63 -1.64 -2.20
C VAL A 246 21.45 -1.02 -3.59
N ASP A 247 21.27 0.31 -3.69
CA ASP A 247 21.10 0.98 -4.97
C ASP A 247 22.37 0.97 -5.84
N GLY A 248 23.54 1.09 -5.21
CA GLY A 248 24.83 1.05 -5.90
C GLY A 248 25.38 -0.35 -6.17
N ALA A 249 24.80 -1.40 -5.56
CA ALA A 249 25.36 -2.74 -5.63
C ALA A 249 25.37 -3.32 -7.06
N THR A 250 26.50 -3.94 -7.40
CA THR A 250 26.73 -4.67 -8.65
C THR A 250 26.89 -6.18 -8.44
N VAL A 251 27.04 -6.60 -7.18
CA VAL A 251 27.10 -8.02 -6.78
C VAL A 251 25.81 -8.31 -6.03
N PRO A 252 24.93 -9.19 -6.54
CA PRO A 252 23.67 -9.51 -5.89
C PRO A 252 23.90 -10.39 -4.66
N THR A 253 23.00 -10.26 -3.69
CA THR A 253 22.87 -11.16 -2.55
C THR A 253 22.45 -12.56 -3.02
N SER A 254 21.54 -12.63 -4.00
CA SER A 254 21.13 -13.87 -4.69
C SER A 254 21.13 -13.64 -6.20
N ALA A 255 21.87 -14.45 -6.95
CA ALA A 255 22.05 -14.28 -8.39
C ALA A 255 21.27 -15.33 -9.19
N GLY A 256 20.64 -14.92 -10.30
CA GLY A 256 20.05 -15.82 -11.29
C GLY A 256 18.93 -16.70 -10.72
N GLN A 257 18.12 -16.15 -9.81
CA GLN A 257 17.06 -16.87 -9.15
C GLN A 257 15.83 -17.03 -10.05
N ASP A 258 15.23 -18.22 -10.07
CA ASP A 258 14.01 -18.54 -10.85
C ASP A 258 12.71 -18.27 -10.06
N ALA A 259 12.77 -18.32 -8.73
CA ALA A 259 11.62 -18.04 -7.88
C ALA A 259 11.42 -16.52 -7.69
N ASN A 260 10.17 -16.08 -7.75
CA ASN A 260 9.73 -14.70 -7.51
C ASN A 260 9.64 -14.36 -6.01
N SER A 261 10.55 -14.93 -5.22
CA SER A 261 10.59 -14.77 -3.78
C SER A 261 12.03 -14.74 -3.26
N PHE A 262 12.28 -14.17 -2.09
CA PHE A 262 13.59 -14.20 -1.46
C PHE A 262 13.44 -14.32 0.05
N ASP A 263 14.12 -15.29 0.65
CA ASP A 263 14.23 -15.43 2.09
C ASP A 263 15.45 -14.63 2.57
N PRO A 264 15.27 -13.46 3.22
CA PRO A 264 16.38 -12.68 3.74
C PRO A 264 17.03 -13.31 4.98
N GLY A 265 16.48 -14.42 5.48
CA GLY A 265 16.79 -14.99 6.78
C GLY A 265 16.14 -14.19 7.91
N GLY A 266 16.62 -14.41 9.14
CA GLY A 266 16.10 -13.72 10.31
C GLY A 266 16.47 -12.23 10.32
N LEU A 267 15.46 -11.37 10.27
CA LEU A 267 15.58 -9.92 10.40
C LEU A 267 15.77 -9.53 11.87
N ALA A 268 16.65 -8.56 12.14
CA ALA A 268 16.75 -7.96 13.46
C ALA A 268 15.54 -7.05 13.76
N PHE A 269 14.98 -7.18 14.97
CA PHE A 269 13.82 -6.40 15.40
C PHE A 269 14.00 -4.89 15.26
N GLY A 270 12.96 -4.21 14.78
CA GLY A 270 12.90 -2.74 14.64
C GLY A 270 13.88 -2.16 13.61
N LYS A 271 14.57 -3.01 12.83
CA LYS A 271 15.49 -2.56 11.79
C LYS A 271 14.78 -2.38 10.46
N THR A 272 15.18 -1.34 9.74
CA THR A 272 14.77 -1.09 8.36
C THR A 272 15.78 -1.73 7.41
N TYR A 273 15.27 -2.44 6.41
CA TYR A 273 16.04 -3.06 5.34
C TYR A 273 15.60 -2.51 3.99
N PHE A 274 16.52 -2.51 3.04
CA PHE A 274 16.33 -2.10 1.66
C PHE A 274 16.61 -3.29 0.76
N TRP A 275 15.85 -3.39 -0.32
CA TRP A 275 16.02 -4.47 -1.28
C TRP A 275 15.64 -4.04 -2.68
N ARG A 276 16.26 -4.68 -3.67
CA ARG A 276 16.05 -4.42 -5.10
C ARG A 276 16.10 -5.73 -5.84
N VAL A 277 15.32 -5.83 -6.89
CA VAL A 277 15.38 -6.96 -7.83
C VAL A 277 15.74 -6.43 -9.21
N ASP A 278 16.87 -6.87 -9.74
CA ASP A 278 17.26 -6.61 -11.12
C ASP A 278 16.83 -7.81 -11.98
N GLU A 279 16.14 -7.51 -13.08
CA GLU A 279 15.58 -8.51 -13.98
C GLU A 279 16.58 -8.91 -15.04
N VAL A 280 16.80 -10.22 -15.22
CA VAL A 280 17.70 -10.76 -16.24
C VAL A 280 16.88 -11.30 -17.41
N GLU A 281 17.04 -10.68 -18.57
CA GLU A 281 16.27 -11.00 -19.76
C GLU A 281 16.78 -12.26 -20.48
N GLY A 282 15.86 -12.99 -21.11
CA GLY A 282 16.19 -14.15 -21.93
C GLY A 282 16.74 -13.76 -23.31
N GLY A 283 17.97 -14.17 -23.65
CA GLY A 283 18.51 -13.94 -24.99
C GLY A 283 20.04 -13.99 -25.08
N ALA A 284 20.59 -13.76 -26.27
CA ALA A 284 22.03 -13.66 -26.46
C ALA A 284 22.55 -12.34 -25.83
N GLY A 285 22.99 -12.42 -24.58
CA GLY A 285 23.59 -11.29 -23.86
C GLY A 285 23.12 -11.09 -22.42
N ASN A 286 22.03 -11.76 -21.99
CA ASN A 286 21.45 -11.66 -20.65
C ASN A 286 21.39 -10.20 -20.15
N ALA A 287 20.67 -9.34 -20.90
CA ALA A 287 20.51 -7.95 -20.51
C ALA A 287 19.91 -7.87 -19.10
N VAL A 288 20.40 -6.91 -18.30
CA VAL A 288 19.98 -6.74 -16.92
C VAL A 288 19.28 -5.39 -16.79
N SER A 289 18.01 -5.43 -16.39
CA SER A 289 17.17 -4.27 -16.14
C SER A 289 17.16 -4.00 -14.62
N LYS A 290 17.82 -2.92 -14.21
CA LYS A 290 17.92 -2.53 -12.79
C LYS A 290 16.55 -2.13 -12.24
N GLY A 291 16.14 -2.73 -11.12
CA GLY A 291 14.84 -2.44 -10.49
C GLY A 291 14.83 -1.20 -9.59
N THR A 292 13.66 -0.90 -9.04
CA THR A 292 13.51 0.11 -7.98
C THR A 292 13.91 -0.47 -6.62
N VAL A 293 14.47 0.36 -5.74
CA VAL A 293 14.76 -0.04 -4.36
C VAL A 293 13.51 0.12 -3.50
N TRP A 294 13.10 -0.97 -2.84
CA TRP A 294 12.03 -1.01 -1.87
C TRP A 294 12.58 -1.10 -0.44
N SER A 295 11.74 -0.87 0.55
CA SER A 295 12.13 -0.98 1.97
C SER A 295 11.07 -1.67 2.80
N LEU A 296 11.48 -2.20 3.94
CA LEU A 296 10.60 -2.70 5.00
C LEU A 296 11.22 -2.43 6.37
N THR A 297 10.41 -2.33 7.40
CA THR A 297 10.85 -2.26 8.80
C THR A 297 10.34 -3.49 9.55
N ALA A 298 11.26 -4.30 10.07
CA ALA A 298 10.93 -5.46 10.88
C ALA A 298 10.23 -5.04 12.17
N GLU A 299 9.35 -5.90 12.68
CA GLU A 299 8.60 -5.67 13.90
C GLU A 299 9.51 -5.35 15.09
N PRO A 300 9.04 -4.55 16.07
CA PRO A 300 9.85 -4.24 17.24
C PRO A 300 9.99 -5.44 18.18
N TYR A 301 11.05 -5.44 18.98
CA TYR A 301 11.24 -6.48 19.99
C TYR A 301 10.16 -6.39 21.09
N ALA A 302 9.86 -5.19 21.56
CA ALA A 302 8.80 -4.94 22.53
C ALA A 302 7.92 -3.81 22.02
N VAL A 303 6.63 -3.86 22.36
CA VAL A 303 5.66 -2.82 22.04
C VAL A 303 5.25 -2.09 23.30
N MET A 304 4.92 -0.80 23.17
CA MET A 304 4.36 -0.04 24.28
C MET A 304 3.02 -0.64 24.70
N ILE A 305 2.84 -0.85 25.99
CA ILE A 305 1.61 -1.34 26.59
C ILE A 305 0.82 -0.15 27.11
N PRO A 306 -0.39 0.09 26.59
CA PRO A 306 -1.23 1.18 27.07
C PRO A 306 -1.69 0.91 28.51
N VAL A 307 -1.62 1.94 29.35
CA VAL A 307 -2.20 1.95 30.69
C VAL A 307 -3.36 2.95 30.69
N ASP A 308 -4.55 2.49 31.08
CA ASP A 308 -5.69 3.38 31.24
C ASP A 308 -5.42 4.37 32.38
N VAL A 309 -5.68 5.66 32.15
CA VAL A 309 -5.50 6.73 33.13
C VAL A 309 -6.28 6.50 34.43
N ASN A 310 -7.37 5.73 34.39
CA ASN A 310 -8.19 5.36 35.55
C ASN A 310 -7.63 4.16 36.33
N HIS A 311 -6.63 3.46 35.76
CA HIS A 311 -5.96 2.30 36.35
C HIS A 311 -4.58 2.64 36.92
N VAL A 312 -4.32 3.93 37.11
CA VAL A 312 -3.14 4.41 37.85
C VAL A 312 -3.58 5.00 39.17
N THR A 313 -3.04 4.45 40.25
CA THR A 313 -3.32 4.90 41.61
C THR A 313 -2.03 5.21 42.36
N ALA A 314 -2.15 6.03 43.39
CA ALA A 314 -1.04 6.39 44.23
C ALA A 314 -1.46 6.40 45.70
N SER A 315 -0.49 6.19 46.57
CA SER A 315 -0.56 6.43 48.03
C SER A 315 -1.30 7.72 48.41
N SER A 316 -0.95 8.83 47.76
CA SER A 316 -1.56 10.13 47.95
C SER A 316 -1.37 11.01 46.71
N SER A 317 -2.01 12.18 46.68
CA SER A 317 -1.75 13.22 45.68
C SER A 317 -1.98 14.59 46.31
N ASN A 318 -1.25 15.60 45.86
CA ASN A 318 -1.54 16.98 46.27
C ASN A 318 -2.83 17.48 45.60
N ALA A 319 -3.29 18.68 45.97
CA ALA A 319 -4.57 19.20 45.48
C ALA A 319 -4.58 19.58 43.97
N THR A 320 -3.44 19.59 43.30
CA THR A 320 -3.28 20.13 41.94
C THR A 320 -2.74 19.10 40.95
N SER A 321 -2.50 17.86 41.37
CA SER A 321 -1.99 16.79 40.51
C SER A 321 -2.74 15.48 40.78
N THR A 322 -2.80 14.62 39.76
CA THR A 322 -3.44 13.32 39.82
C THR A 322 -2.49 12.24 39.29
N PRO A 323 -2.60 10.98 39.74
CA PRO A 323 -1.73 9.91 39.27
C PRO A 323 -1.86 9.64 37.77
N SER A 324 -2.99 10.00 37.16
CA SER A 324 -3.20 9.90 35.71
C SER A 324 -2.19 10.70 34.88
N ALA A 325 -1.58 11.76 35.45
CA ALA A 325 -0.53 12.53 34.78
C ALA A 325 0.70 11.70 34.42
N ILE A 326 0.90 10.55 35.08
CA ILE A 326 2.06 9.67 34.89
C ILE A 326 1.97 8.85 33.59
N VAL A 327 0.77 8.66 33.02
CA VAL A 327 0.58 7.77 31.85
C VAL A 327 -0.21 8.42 30.72
N ASN A 328 -0.62 9.67 30.89
CA ASN A 328 -1.43 10.38 29.90
C ASN A 328 -0.58 11.23 28.92
N GLY A 329 0.75 11.16 29.02
CA GLY A 329 1.67 11.96 28.22
C GLY A 329 1.65 13.45 28.52
N ALA A 330 1.09 13.88 29.66
CA ALA A 330 1.00 15.30 30.00
C ALA A 330 2.41 15.88 30.19
N GLY A 331 2.77 16.86 29.37
CA GLY A 331 4.11 17.45 29.42
C GLY A 331 5.15 16.70 28.59
N LEU A 332 4.77 15.65 27.87
CA LEU A 332 5.61 14.91 26.93
C LEU A 332 5.42 15.42 25.49
N ASP A 333 6.52 15.67 24.78
CA ASP A 333 6.57 15.91 23.34
C ASP A 333 7.56 14.92 22.70
N GLY A 334 7.03 13.89 22.03
CA GLY A 334 7.82 12.73 21.65
C GLY A 334 8.38 12.01 22.88
N ASN A 335 9.71 11.97 23.02
CA ASN A 335 10.40 11.41 24.20
C ASN A 335 10.94 12.51 25.13
N ILE A 336 10.51 13.75 24.97
CA ILE A 336 11.00 14.91 25.71
C ILE A 336 9.95 15.36 26.71
N HIS A 337 10.24 15.22 28.01
CA HIS A 337 9.37 15.76 29.05
C HIS A 337 9.75 17.20 29.40
N SER A 338 8.75 18.06 29.52
CA SER A 338 8.89 19.45 29.94
C SER A 338 9.24 19.57 31.43
N ASN A 339 9.52 20.78 31.89
CA ASN A 339 9.68 21.10 33.32
C ASN A 339 8.45 21.78 33.94
N ASN A 340 7.30 21.73 33.24
CA ASN A 340 6.04 22.26 33.76
C ASN A 340 5.48 21.29 34.83
N PRO A 341 5.29 21.73 36.08
CA PRO A 341 4.75 20.87 37.14
C PRO A 341 3.33 20.36 36.88
N ASP A 342 2.55 21.02 36.01
CA ASP A 342 1.18 20.57 35.69
C ASP A 342 1.15 19.26 34.90
N GLY A 343 2.26 18.88 34.27
CA GLY A 343 2.43 17.59 33.58
C GLY A 343 3.06 16.52 34.46
N MET A 344 2.95 16.61 35.79
CA MET A 344 3.62 15.67 36.69
C MET A 344 2.71 15.32 37.86
N TRP A 345 2.86 14.11 38.36
CA TRP A 345 2.27 13.73 39.63
C TRP A 345 3.15 14.17 40.80
N LEU A 346 2.52 14.66 41.86
CA LEU A 346 3.16 14.98 43.13
C LEU A 346 2.30 14.47 44.30
N SER A 347 2.93 13.70 45.20
CA SER A 347 2.28 13.19 46.41
C SER A 347 1.83 14.33 47.34
N ALA A 348 0.93 14.00 48.27
CA ALA A 348 0.67 14.87 49.41
C ALA A 348 1.95 15.05 50.25
N SER A 349 1.98 16.10 51.09
CA SER A 349 3.06 16.35 52.02
C SER A 349 2.50 16.51 53.44
N PRO A 350 2.93 15.69 54.42
CA PRO A 350 3.84 14.56 54.27
C PRO A 350 3.15 13.29 53.72
N ASP A 351 3.92 12.47 53.01
CA ASP A 351 3.58 11.07 52.69
C ASP A 351 4.64 10.15 53.30
N SER A 352 4.26 9.35 54.29
CA SER A 352 5.20 8.48 55.02
C SER A 352 5.36 7.09 54.41
N THR A 353 4.47 6.67 53.51
CA THR A 353 4.46 5.34 52.89
C THR A 353 4.10 5.47 51.41
N PRO A 354 4.92 6.18 50.62
CA PRO A 354 4.61 6.53 49.24
C PRO A 354 4.70 5.30 48.30
N TRP A 355 3.71 5.16 47.44
CA TRP A 355 3.67 4.16 46.38
C TRP A 355 2.88 4.64 45.16
N LEU A 356 3.17 4.03 44.02
CA LEU A 356 2.44 4.12 42.75
C LEU A 356 2.04 2.73 42.28
N MET A 357 0.85 2.56 41.73
CA MET A 357 0.34 1.29 41.24
C MET A 357 -0.33 1.45 39.87
N PHE A 358 0.02 0.55 38.96
CA PHE A 358 -0.45 0.50 37.58
C PHE A 358 -1.17 -0.83 37.35
N GLU A 359 -2.37 -0.79 36.80
CA GLU A 359 -3.13 -1.96 36.37
C GLU A 359 -3.28 -1.97 34.85
N PHE A 360 -2.93 -3.09 34.22
CA PHE A 360 -3.14 -3.35 32.80
C PHE A 360 -4.51 -4.00 32.58
N HIS A 361 -5.11 -3.82 31.40
CA HIS A 361 -6.37 -4.47 31.06
C HIS A 361 -6.25 -6.00 31.11
N ASN A 362 -5.20 -6.53 30.50
CA ASN A 362 -4.89 -7.96 30.44
C ASN A 362 -3.53 -8.27 31.08
N ILE A 363 -3.27 -9.53 31.44
CA ILE A 363 -1.98 -9.99 31.98
C ILE A 363 -0.91 -9.87 30.90
N GLN A 364 0.09 -9.01 31.08
CA GLN A 364 1.15 -8.72 30.12
C GLN A 364 2.41 -9.55 30.37
N LYS A 365 3.29 -9.64 29.36
CA LYS A 365 4.69 -10.10 29.50
C LYS A 365 5.62 -8.88 29.36
N LEU A 366 6.02 -8.31 30.49
CA LEU A 366 6.65 -7.00 30.59
C LEU A 366 8.17 -7.06 30.42
N ASP A 367 8.70 -6.32 29.46
CA ASP A 367 10.14 -6.20 29.17
C ASP A 367 10.77 -5.04 29.93
N GLN A 368 10.30 -3.82 29.71
CA GLN A 368 10.89 -2.62 30.31
C GLN A 368 9.83 -1.65 30.84
N MET A 369 10.21 -0.90 31.87
CA MET A 369 9.52 0.31 32.31
C MET A 369 10.44 1.52 32.06
N HIS A 370 9.97 2.51 31.31
CA HIS A 370 10.66 3.77 31.10
C HIS A 370 10.06 4.81 32.03
N ILE A 371 10.89 5.46 32.84
CA ILE A 371 10.44 6.45 33.82
C ILE A 371 11.12 7.81 33.60
N TRP A 372 10.29 8.85 33.50
CA TRP A 372 10.68 10.24 33.65
C TRP A 372 10.40 10.65 35.10
N ASN A 373 11.46 11.03 35.81
CA ASN A 373 11.33 11.49 37.18
C ASN A 373 10.76 12.93 37.24
N SER A 374 10.32 13.39 38.42
CA SER A 374 9.83 14.78 38.59
C SER A 374 10.87 15.77 38.07
N ASN A 375 10.49 16.56 37.08
CA ASN A 375 11.40 17.40 36.31
C ASN A 375 11.09 18.90 36.47
N SER A 376 10.43 19.30 37.55
CA SER A 376 10.14 20.72 37.79
C SER A 376 11.45 21.53 37.85
N SER A 377 11.40 22.83 37.53
CA SER A 377 12.59 23.70 37.57
C SER A 377 13.25 23.81 38.95
N ALA A 378 12.53 23.48 40.03
CA ALA A 378 13.04 23.46 41.39
C ALA A 378 13.58 22.08 41.83
N GLU A 379 13.61 21.08 40.94
CA GLU A 379 14.07 19.72 41.25
C GLU A 379 15.50 19.69 41.82
N GLY A 380 16.43 20.45 41.24
CA GLY A 380 17.81 20.51 41.77
C GLY A 380 17.95 21.16 43.15
N ALA A 381 16.96 21.95 43.58
CA ALA A 381 16.98 22.64 44.88
C ALA A 381 16.17 21.93 45.96
N ILE A 382 15.03 21.32 45.59
CA ILE A 382 14.11 20.66 46.53
C ILE A 382 14.21 19.14 46.47
N GLY A 383 14.41 18.56 45.28
CA GLY A 383 14.57 17.13 45.06
C GLY A 383 13.32 16.30 45.35
N TRP A 384 12.20 16.60 44.69
CA TRP A 384 10.96 15.83 44.83
C TRP A 384 11.02 14.50 44.08
N GLY A 385 11.87 14.40 43.06
CA GLY A 385 12.03 13.19 42.27
C GLY A 385 12.33 11.98 43.16
N ILE A 386 11.66 10.87 42.85
CA ILE A 386 11.89 9.60 43.54
C ILE A 386 13.33 9.14 43.33
N LYS A 387 13.94 8.50 44.34
CA LYS A 387 15.32 8.03 44.25
C LYS A 387 15.40 6.53 44.42
N ASP A 388 15.40 6.02 45.64
CA ASP A 388 15.46 4.57 45.86
C ASP A 388 14.04 4.00 45.90
N VAL A 389 13.77 2.96 45.11
CA VAL A 389 12.46 2.31 45.01
C VAL A 389 12.56 0.79 45.05
N ASN A 390 11.50 0.13 45.51
CA ASN A 390 11.28 -1.31 45.34
C ASN A 390 10.12 -1.53 44.38
N ILE A 391 10.41 -2.19 43.26
CA ILE A 391 9.40 -2.51 42.24
C ILE A 391 8.97 -3.96 42.40
N GLU A 392 7.67 -4.17 42.34
CA GLU A 392 7.03 -5.47 42.43
C GLU A 392 5.88 -5.57 41.43
N TYR A 393 5.52 -6.81 41.10
CA TYR A 393 4.50 -7.11 40.13
C TYR A 393 3.59 -8.24 40.61
N SER A 394 2.38 -8.29 40.06
CA SER A 394 1.37 -9.28 40.44
C SER A 394 0.44 -9.60 39.27
N ILE A 395 -0.07 -10.83 39.25
CA ILE A 395 -1.15 -11.25 38.34
C ILE A 395 -2.53 -10.92 38.93
N ASN A 396 -2.67 -10.96 40.26
CA ASN A 396 -3.96 -10.91 40.95
C ASN A 396 -4.14 -9.68 41.86
N GLY A 397 -3.10 -8.87 42.06
CA GLY A 397 -3.10 -7.68 42.93
C GLY A 397 -3.00 -7.99 44.42
N ALA A 398 -2.97 -9.26 44.82
CA ALA A 398 -2.88 -9.72 46.21
C ALA A 398 -1.52 -10.32 46.54
N ASP A 399 -0.99 -11.17 45.66
CA ASP A 399 0.29 -11.83 45.79
C ASP A 399 1.33 -11.10 44.94
N TRP A 400 2.34 -10.54 45.60
CA TRP A 400 3.33 -9.67 44.96
C TRP A 400 4.70 -10.34 44.91
N THR A 401 5.34 -10.23 43.75
CA THR A 401 6.73 -10.67 43.54
C THR A 401 7.61 -9.44 43.31
N GLY A 402 8.63 -9.26 44.15
CA GLY A 402 9.61 -8.19 43.95
C GLY A 402 10.60 -8.52 42.84
N LEU A 403 11.06 -7.52 42.09
CA LEU A 403 12.13 -7.65 41.08
C LEU A 403 13.51 -7.98 41.69
N GLY A 404 13.60 -8.13 43.01
CA GLY A 404 14.80 -8.65 43.69
C GLY A 404 15.93 -7.64 43.90
N GLN A 405 15.82 -6.40 43.41
CA GLN A 405 16.77 -5.32 43.68
C GLN A 405 16.05 -3.98 43.89
N SER A 406 16.55 -3.17 44.83
CA SER A 406 16.16 -1.77 44.93
C SER A 406 16.70 -1.02 43.71
N SER A 407 15.81 -0.41 42.93
CA SER A 407 16.19 0.40 41.78
C SER A 407 16.40 1.83 42.22
N GLN A 408 17.51 2.44 41.82
CA GLN A 408 17.70 3.88 41.98
C GLN A 408 17.25 4.57 40.70
N ILE A 409 16.30 5.49 40.80
CA ILE A 409 15.83 6.33 39.70
C ILE A 409 16.63 7.63 39.70
N SER A 410 17.21 7.95 38.54
CA SER A 410 18.06 9.12 38.32
C SER A 410 17.27 10.41 38.57
N GLN A 411 17.94 11.41 39.14
CA GLN A 411 17.33 12.73 39.31
C GLN A 411 17.11 13.37 37.94
N ALA A 412 15.95 14.00 37.74
CA ALA A 412 15.70 14.76 36.52
C ALA A 412 16.49 16.08 36.50
N PRO A 413 16.79 16.64 35.32
CA PRO A 413 17.62 17.84 35.20
C PRO A 413 16.91 19.14 35.60
N GLY A 414 15.58 19.16 35.71
CA GLY A 414 14.78 20.38 35.91
C GLY A 414 14.66 21.26 34.66
N LEU A 415 15.00 20.73 33.49
CA LEU A 415 15.06 21.44 32.21
C LEU A 415 13.88 21.08 31.31
N PRO A 416 13.42 21.99 30.43
CA PRO A 416 12.30 21.72 29.52
C PRO A 416 12.59 20.66 28.44
N THR A 417 13.82 20.12 28.40
CA THR A 417 14.30 19.19 27.37
C THR A 417 14.72 17.85 27.97
N TYR A 418 13.95 17.29 28.90
CA TYR A 418 14.30 16.01 29.53
C TYR A 418 13.98 14.82 28.61
N SER A 419 14.95 14.43 27.77
CA SER A 419 14.76 13.51 26.63
C SER A 419 15.08 12.03 26.91
N ASN A 420 15.66 11.72 28.06
CA ASN A 420 16.23 10.40 28.34
C ASN A 420 15.56 9.80 29.58
N PRO A 421 14.42 9.10 29.43
CA PRO A 421 13.88 8.31 30.52
C PRO A 421 14.90 7.30 31.00
N GLN A 422 14.80 6.92 32.26
CA GLN A 422 15.51 5.76 32.74
C GLN A 422 14.72 4.50 32.37
N ALA A 423 15.36 3.57 31.65
CA ALA A 423 14.82 2.23 31.44
C ALA A 423 15.12 1.36 32.66
N VAL A 424 14.10 0.65 33.13
CA VAL A 424 14.16 -0.36 34.19
C VAL A 424 13.76 -1.69 33.58
N ASP A 425 14.64 -2.68 33.68
CA ASP A 425 14.38 -4.05 33.24
C ASP A 425 13.35 -4.72 34.16
N LEU A 426 12.28 -5.23 33.57
CA LEU A 426 11.22 -5.96 34.27
C LEU A 426 11.37 -7.48 34.13
N GLY A 427 12.40 -7.96 33.44
CA GLY A 427 12.79 -9.38 33.40
C GLY A 427 11.75 -10.29 32.77
N LEU A 428 10.97 -9.81 31.79
CA LEU A 428 9.86 -10.54 31.17
C LEU A 428 8.78 -10.96 32.19
N ALA A 429 8.57 -10.15 33.22
CA ALA A 429 7.58 -10.40 34.26
C ALA A 429 6.17 -10.57 33.68
N VAL A 430 5.51 -11.67 34.05
CA VAL A 430 4.10 -11.91 33.71
C VAL A 430 3.22 -11.26 34.77
N ALA A 431 2.52 -10.19 34.40
CA ALA A 431 1.83 -9.35 35.38
C ALA A 431 0.62 -8.62 34.82
N LYS A 432 -0.40 -8.45 35.66
CA LYS A 432 -1.51 -7.51 35.45
C LYS A 432 -1.29 -6.20 36.22
N TYR A 433 -0.49 -6.24 37.28
CA TYR A 433 -0.22 -5.10 38.14
C TYR A 433 1.27 -4.88 38.33
N VAL A 434 1.69 -3.62 38.37
CA VAL A 434 3.04 -3.19 38.79
C VAL A 434 2.88 -2.16 39.91
N ARG A 435 3.68 -2.29 40.98
CA ARG A 435 3.73 -1.34 42.08
C ARG A 435 5.16 -0.87 42.31
N ILE A 436 5.32 0.45 42.42
CA ILE A 436 6.57 1.11 42.78
C ILE A 436 6.42 1.59 44.23
N ASN A 437 7.13 0.95 45.15
CA ASN A 437 7.22 1.43 46.53
C ASN A 437 8.39 2.39 46.64
N ILE A 438 8.11 3.63 47.03
CA ILE A 438 9.11 4.68 47.06
C ILE A 438 9.74 4.71 48.46
N LEU A 439 11.07 4.65 48.53
CA LEU A 439 11.80 4.60 49.80
C LEU A 439 12.28 6.00 50.21
N ASN A 440 12.72 6.80 49.24
CA ASN A 440 13.18 8.18 49.46
C ASN A 440 13.15 9.01 48.17
N ASN A 441 13.47 10.30 48.29
CA ASN A 441 13.60 11.25 47.19
C ASN A 441 15.03 11.84 47.16
N TRP A 442 15.35 12.59 46.12
CA TRP A 442 16.68 13.19 45.96
C TRP A 442 17.00 14.30 46.95
N GLY A 443 15.98 15.00 47.46
CA GLY A 443 16.15 16.14 48.36
C GLY A 443 16.37 15.77 49.82
N GLY A 444 15.63 14.79 50.33
CA GLY A 444 15.61 14.40 51.75
C GLY A 444 15.04 15.46 52.71
N LEU A 445 14.53 16.58 52.20
CA LEU A 445 14.03 17.72 52.99
C LEU A 445 12.55 17.59 53.33
N LEU A 446 11.75 17.07 52.39
CA LEU A 446 10.30 16.91 52.51
C LEU A 446 9.95 15.45 52.27
N SER A 447 8.98 14.91 53.02
CA SER A 447 8.34 13.63 52.71
C SER A 447 7.30 13.85 51.62
N GLN A 448 7.77 14.17 50.41
CA GLN A 448 6.94 14.45 49.25
C GLN A 448 7.66 13.97 47.98
N TYR A 449 6.93 13.34 47.06
CA TYR A 449 7.49 12.55 45.98
C TYR A 449 6.81 12.89 44.66
N GLY A 450 7.57 12.97 43.57
CA GLY A 450 7.02 13.26 42.26
C GLY A 450 7.57 12.36 41.16
N VAL A 451 6.73 12.13 40.16
CA VAL A 451 7.04 11.39 38.93
C VAL A 451 6.38 12.12 37.77
N ALA A 452 7.08 12.21 36.64
CA ALA A 452 6.59 12.91 35.47
C ALA A 452 5.79 11.95 34.57
N GLU A 453 6.41 10.88 34.08
CA GLU A 453 5.79 9.92 33.15
C GLU A 453 6.36 8.51 33.39
N VAL A 454 5.54 7.48 33.15
CA VAL A 454 5.94 6.07 33.11
C VAL A 454 5.32 5.39 31.90
N GLN A 455 6.15 4.72 31.11
CA GLN A 455 5.73 3.92 29.98
C GLN A 455 6.18 2.48 30.16
N PHE A 456 5.31 1.53 29.82
CA PHE A 456 5.62 0.10 29.88
C PHE A 456 5.78 -0.46 28.48
N TYR A 457 6.75 -1.35 28.31
CA TYR A 457 7.01 -2.07 27.08
C TYR A 457 6.99 -3.57 27.38
N GLY A 458 6.43 -4.37 26.48
CA GLY A 458 6.38 -5.81 26.64
C GLY A 458 6.30 -6.56 25.32
N LEU A 459 6.41 -7.88 25.40
CA LEU A 459 6.31 -8.73 24.22
C LEU A 459 4.85 -8.74 23.74
N PRO A 460 4.60 -8.61 22.42
CA PRO A 460 3.23 -8.65 21.87
C PRO A 460 2.71 -10.09 21.86
N VAL A 461 2.31 -10.62 23.02
CA VAL A 461 1.92 -12.04 23.22
C VAL A 461 0.47 -12.36 22.84
N TYR A 462 -0.28 -11.38 22.33
CA TYR A 462 -1.67 -11.57 21.92
C TYR A 462 -1.86 -11.47 20.41
N ALA A 463 -2.92 -12.12 19.93
CA ALA A 463 -3.44 -11.87 18.60
C ALA A 463 -3.77 -10.38 18.41
N ARG A 464 -3.34 -9.82 17.29
CA ARG A 464 -3.50 -8.40 16.92
C ARG A 464 -3.89 -8.26 15.44
N THR A 465 -4.29 -7.05 15.03
CA THR A 465 -4.65 -6.71 13.64
C THR A 465 -5.60 -7.74 12.98
N PRO A 466 -6.82 -7.93 13.51
CA PRO A 466 -7.77 -8.85 12.91
C PRO A 466 -8.23 -8.36 11.53
N ASP A 467 -8.38 -9.30 10.60
CA ASP A 467 -9.10 -9.12 9.34
C ASP A 467 -10.17 -10.23 9.26
N PRO A 468 -11.46 -9.93 9.18
CA PRO A 468 -12.08 -8.61 9.09
C PRO A 468 -11.79 -7.76 10.34
N VAL A 469 -11.64 -6.44 10.12
CA VAL A 469 -11.45 -5.49 11.22
C VAL A 469 -12.66 -5.50 12.16
N SER A 470 -12.43 -5.24 13.45
CA SER A 470 -13.49 -5.25 14.46
C SER A 470 -14.64 -4.31 14.08
N GLY A 471 -15.87 -4.82 14.15
CA GLY A 471 -17.10 -4.12 13.76
C GLY A 471 -17.56 -4.38 12.32
N SER A 472 -16.83 -5.19 11.54
CA SER A 472 -17.19 -5.51 10.16
C SER A 472 -18.46 -6.36 10.06
N VAL A 473 -19.17 -6.21 8.93
CA VAL A 473 -20.26 -7.10 8.51
C VAL A 473 -19.71 -8.14 7.55
N VAL A 474 -19.90 -9.42 7.82
CA VAL A 474 -19.26 -10.52 7.08
C VAL A 474 -20.20 -11.64 6.68
N LEU A 475 -19.82 -12.39 5.65
CA LEU A 475 -20.43 -13.69 5.36
C LEU A 475 -19.93 -14.71 6.40
N PRO A 476 -20.76 -15.67 6.83
CA PRO A 476 -20.29 -16.76 7.69
C PRO A 476 -19.14 -17.57 7.08
N SER A 477 -19.01 -17.61 5.74
CA SER A 477 -17.90 -18.29 5.04
C SER A 477 -16.63 -17.44 4.91
N THR A 478 -16.57 -16.28 5.56
CA THR A 478 -15.38 -15.43 5.51
C THR A 478 -14.24 -16.11 6.25
N VAL A 479 -13.04 -16.08 5.69
CA VAL A 479 -11.82 -16.49 6.40
C VAL A 479 -11.31 -15.29 7.17
N ALA A 480 -11.33 -15.38 8.49
CA ALA A 480 -10.70 -14.39 9.34
C ALA A 480 -9.21 -14.71 9.52
N THR A 481 -8.36 -13.68 9.53
CA THR A 481 -6.93 -13.75 9.80
C THR A 481 -6.55 -12.77 10.89
N TRP A 482 -5.38 -12.96 11.49
CA TRP A 482 -4.82 -12.06 12.49
C TRP A 482 -3.31 -12.12 12.45
N ARG A 483 -2.66 -11.19 13.14
CA ARG A 483 -1.27 -11.31 13.50
C ARG A 483 -1.14 -12.06 14.81
N ALA A 484 -0.44 -13.19 14.79
CA ALA A 484 -0.20 -14.00 15.97
C ALA A 484 0.57 -13.23 17.05
N GLY A 485 0.26 -13.55 18.29
CA GLY A 485 1.09 -13.20 19.44
C GLY A 485 2.45 -13.87 19.38
N ARG A 486 3.48 -13.19 19.88
CA ARG A 486 4.81 -13.78 20.05
C ARG A 486 4.72 -14.98 21.00
N GLU A 487 5.45 -16.04 20.66
CA GLU A 487 5.46 -17.33 21.37
C GLU A 487 4.22 -18.19 21.16
N ALA A 488 3.22 -17.75 20.38
CA ALA A 488 2.09 -18.59 20.01
C ALA A 488 2.53 -19.82 19.20
N GLN A 489 1.98 -20.99 19.55
CA GLN A 489 2.11 -22.21 18.76
C GLN A 489 0.78 -22.60 18.11
N THR A 490 -0.31 -22.37 18.82
CA THR A 490 -1.67 -22.60 18.34
C THR A 490 -2.59 -21.49 18.81
N HIS A 491 -3.77 -21.43 18.20
CA HIS A 491 -4.78 -20.40 18.48
C HIS A 491 -6.07 -21.07 18.89
N VAL A 492 -6.76 -20.53 19.90
CA VAL A 492 -8.13 -20.89 20.26
C VAL A 492 -9.04 -19.73 19.93
N ILE A 493 -9.90 -19.91 18.94
CA ILE A 493 -10.82 -18.90 18.45
C ILE A 493 -12.19 -19.17 19.06
N SER A 494 -12.76 -18.17 19.70
CA SER A 494 -14.07 -18.26 20.33
C SER A 494 -14.98 -17.11 19.88
N ALA A 495 -16.27 -17.40 19.71
CA ALA A 495 -17.28 -16.41 19.33
C ALA A 495 -18.59 -16.62 20.11
N SER A 496 -19.25 -15.52 20.48
CA SER A 496 -20.50 -15.53 21.24
C SER A 496 -21.28 -14.23 21.08
N THR A 497 -22.60 -14.30 21.16
CA THR A 497 -23.46 -13.11 21.29
C THR A 497 -23.47 -12.55 22.72
N ASP A 498 -23.05 -13.35 23.71
CA ASP A 498 -22.85 -12.94 25.09
C ASP A 498 -21.35 -12.73 25.37
N PRO A 499 -20.91 -11.49 25.65
CA PRO A 499 -19.50 -11.20 25.94
C PRO A 499 -19.00 -11.85 27.24
N ASN A 500 -19.90 -12.18 28.19
CA ASN A 500 -19.50 -12.85 29.43
C ASN A 500 -19.09 -14.31 29.16
N ALA A 501 -19.71 -14.97 28.17
CA ALA A 501 -19.35 -16.33 27.80
C ALA A 501 -17.90 -16.43 27.30
N LEU A 502 -17.38 -15.37 26.66
CA LEU A 502 -15.95 -15.29 26.31
C LEU A 502 -15.08 -15.14 27.56
N ALA A 503 -15.43 -14.22 28.47
CA ALA A 503 -14.68 -14.00 29.70
C ALA A 503 -14.60 -15.25 30.58
N ASP A 504 -15.71 -15.98 30.68
CA ASP A 504 -15.84 -17.21 31.48
C ASP A 504 -15.27 -18.46 30.77
N GLY A 505 -14.85 -18.35 29.51
CA GLY A 505 -14.34 -19.46 28.71
C GLY A 505 -15.39 -20.53 28.38
N THR A 506 -16.67 -20.14 28.31
CA THR A 506 -17.80 -21.04 28.02
C THR A 506 -18.35 -20.90 26.60
N ALA A 507 -17.89 -19.88 25.86
CA ALA A 507 -18.20 -19.71 24.44
C ALA A 507 -17.71 -20.91 23.62
N PHE A 508 -18.44 -21.23 22.55
CA PHE A 508 -17.99 -22.23 21.58
C PHE A 508 -16.66 -21.78 20.96
N SER A 509 -15.74 -22.73 20.80
CA SER A 509 -14.39 -22.45 20.30
C SER A 509 -13.87 -23.53 19.38
N VAL A 510 -12.94 -23.12 18.52
CA VAL A 510 -12.20 -23.98 17.60
C VAL A 510 -10.71 -23.68 17.72
N SER A 511 -9.86 -24.65 17.38
CA SER A 511 -8.41 -24.47 17.38
C SER A 511 -7.86 -24.34 15.97
N SER A 512 -6.84 -23.50 15.79
CA SER A 512 -6.10 -23.38 14.54
C SER A 512 -4.59 -23.47 14.78
N MET A 513 -3.89 -24.07 13.82
CA MET A 513 -2.41 -24.10 13.74
C MET A 513 -1.87 -22.97 12.86
N THR A 514 -2.75 -22.20 12.22
CA THR A 514 -2.41 -21.09 11.35
C THR A 514 -3.08 -19.82 11.87
N ASN A 515 -2.58 -18.67 11.45
CA ASN A 515 -3.10 -17.36 11.82
C ASN A 515 -4.41 -17.02 11.09
N SER A 516 -5.27 -18.02 10.89
CA SER A 516 -6.51 -17.92 10.13
C SER A 516 -7.56 -18.93 10.62
N VAL A 517 -8.84 -18.59 10.42
CA VAL A 517 -9.99 -19.46 10.70
C VAL A 517 -11.11 -19.19 9.69
N ASP A 518 -11.71 -20.25 9.16
CA ASP A 518 -12.98 -20.14 8.43
C ASP A 518 -14.10 -19.92 9.44
N LEU A 519 -14.77 -18.76 9.40
CA LEU A 519 -15.79 -18.40 10.37
C LEU A 519 -17.00 -19.35 10.36
N SER A 520 -17.18 -20.15 9.30
CA SER A 520 -18.26 -21.13 9.22
C SER A 520 -18.10 -22.25 10.25
N THR A 521 -16.88 -22.42 10.78
CA THR A 521 -16.58 -23.36 11.86
C THR A 521 -17.09 -22.90 13.23
N LEU A 522 -17.49 -21.63 13.39
CA LEU A 522 -17.94 -21.03 14.67
C LEU A 522 -19.47 -21.00 14.85
N ASP A 523 -20.24 -21.67 13.99
CA ASP A 523 -21.71 -21.76 14.04
C ASP A 523 -22.43 -20.38 14.10
N LEU A 524 -21.90 -19.41 13.36
CA LEU A 524 -22.46 -18.06 13.30
C LEU A 524 -23.79 -18.04 12.54
N GLN A 525 -24.82 -17.49 13.17
CA GLN A 525 -26.14 -17.29 12.58
C GLN A 525 -26.19 -15.96 11.83
N LEU A 526 -27.01 -15.87 10.78
CA LEU A 526 -27.23 -14.64 10.00
C LEU A 526 -27.97 -13.58 10.83
N ASP A 527 -27.80 -12.31 10.45
CA ASP A 527 -28.41 -11.13 11.11
C ASP A 527 -28.11 -11.03 12.62
N GLN A 528 -26.89 -11.38 13.03
CA GLN A 528 -26.47 -11.36 14.43
C GLN A 528 -25.14 -10.63 14.63
N SER A 529 -24.96 -10.07 15.82
CA SER A 529 -23.69 -9.47 16.25
C SER A 529 -23.00 -10.37 17.26
N TYR A 530 -21.72 -10.62 17.02
CA TYR A 530 -20.88 -11.48 17.83
C TYR A 530 -19.71 -10.70 18.40
N TYR A 531 -19.35 -11.04 19.63
CA TYR A 531 -18.04 -10.83 20.18
C TYR A 531 -17.19 -12.05 19.83
N TRP A 532 -15.94 -11.84 19.45
CA TRP A 532 -15.00 -12.91 19.20
C TRP A 532 -13.62 -12.57 19.74
N ARG A 533 -12.83 -13.59 20.01
CA ARG A 533 -11.50 -13.47 20.61
C ARG A 533 -10.62 -14.62 20.12
N VAL A 534 -9.33 -14.32 19.98
CA VAL A 534 -8.30 -15.32 19.69
C VAL A 534 -7.37 -15.39 20.90
N ASP A 535 -7.33 -16.55 21.54
CA ASP A 535 -6.41 -16.85 22.63
C ASP A 535 -5.17 -17.54 22.07
N GLU A 536 -3.99 -17.02 22.41
CA GLU A 536 -2.70 -17.55 21.95
C GLU A 536 -2.22 -18.62 22.92
N VAL A 537 -1.87 -19.81 22.39
CA VAL A 537 -1.58 -20.99 23.20
C VAL A 537 -0.18 -21.54 22.91
N ASN A 538 0.56 -21.83 23.98
CA ASN A 538 1.84 -22.52 23.97
C ASN A 538 2.05 -23.30 25.28
N GLU A 539 1.81 -24.61 25.24
CA GLU A 539 1.92 -25.52 26.39
C GLU A 539 3.36 -25.74 26.89
N ALA A 540 4.38 -25.25 26.17
CA ALA A 540 5.76 -25.34 26.61
C ALA A 540 6.15 -24.21 27.59
N GLU A 541 5.37 -23.14 27.64
CA GLU A 541 5.62 -21.96 28.48
C GLU A 541 4.89 -22.05 29.82
N ALA A 542 5.40 -21.35 30.84
CA ALA A 542 4.78 -21.32 32.17
C ALA A 542 3.41 -20.64 32.17
N GLN A 543 3.25 -19.58 31.36
CA GLN A 543 1.97 -18.99 31.02
C GLN A 543 1.54 -19.55 29.67
N SER A 544 0.75 -20.63 29.67
CA SER A 544 0.45 -21.38 28.45
C SER A 544 -0.64 -20.78 27.58
N VAL A 545 -1.46 -19.88 28.13
CA VAL A 545 -2.56 -19.24 27.40
C VAL A 545 -2.53 -17.73 27.62
N TRP A 546 -2.54 -16.96 26.54
CA TRP A 546 -2.72 -15.52 26.55
C TRP A 546 -4.09 -15.17 25.99
N GLN A 547 -4.99 -14.72 26.87
CA GLN A 547 -6.33 -14.31 26.45
C GLN A 547 -6.26 -13.02 25.63
N GLY A 548 -6.72 -13.08 24.38
CA GLY A 548 -6.62 -11.96 23.46
C GLY A 548 -7.59 -10.80 23.75
N PRO A 549 -7.48 -9.69 23.02
CA PRO A 549 -8.50 -8.65 23.02
C PRO A 549 -9.82 -9.18 22.42
N VAL A 550 -10.95 -8.64 22.91
CA VAL A 550 -12.27 -8.95 22.35
C VAL A 550 -12.57 -8.02 21.19
N TRP A 551 -12.86 -8.61 20.04
CA TRP A 551 -13.31 -7.93 18.83
C TRP A 551 -14.79 -8.19 18.57
N THR A 552 -15.38 -7.44 17.64
CA THR A 552 -16.78 -7.60 17.24
C THR A 552 -16.89 -7.85 15.75
N LEU A 553 -17.97 -8.51 15.34
CA LEU A 553 -18.40 -8.62 13.94
C LEU A 553 -19.91 -8.79 13.89
N SER A 554 -20.51 -8.56 12.73
CA SER A 554 -21.90 -8.92 12.46
C SER A 554 -21.99 -9.79 11.21
N THR A 555 -22.96 -10.68 11.14
CA THR A 555 -23.22 -11.47 9.94
C THR A 555 -24.21 -10.77 9.02
N VAL A 556 -24.09 -10.98 7.71
CA VAL A 556 -25.09 -10.48 6.75
C VAL A 556 -26.50 -11.00 7.07
N PRO A 557 -27.57 -10.28 6.72
CA PRO A 557 -28.94 -10.71 7.03
C PRO A 557 -29.43 -11.86 6.14
N TYR A 558 -28.89 -12.00 4.93
CA TYR A 558 -29.23 -13.07 4.00
C TYR A 558 -28.05 -13.37 3.06
N LEU A 559 -28.01 -14.58 2.51
CA LEU A 559 -27.07 -14.98 1.47
C LEU A 559 -27.73 -14.75 0.10
N THR A 560 -27.07 -14.02 -0.79
CA THR A 560 -27.47 -13.94 -2.20
C THR A 560 -26.96 -15.17 -2.93
N ILE A 561 -27.87 -16.01 -3.43
CA ILE A 561 -27.53 -17.13 -4.31
C ILE A 561 -27.74 -16.67 -5.75
N ASP A 562 -26.67 -16.26 -6.43
CA ASP A 562 -26.70 -16.03 -7.88
C ASP A 562 -26.54 -17.38 -8.59
N ASN A 563 -27.68 -18.02 -8.89
CA ASN A 563 -27.91 -18.93 -10.03
C ASN A 563 -29.26 -19.64 -9.85
N PHE A 564 -30.31 -19.07 -10.43
CA PHE A 564 -31.57 -19.77 -10.72
C PHE A 564 -32.07 -19.50 -12.15
N ASP A 565 -31.18 -19.31 -13.12
CA ASP A 565 -31.57 -19.40 -14.52
C ASP A 565 -31.12 -20.76 -15.07
N SER A 566 -32.06 -21.69 -15.07
CA SER A 566 -32.01 -22.99 -15.76
C SER A 566 -32.50 -22.90 -17.19
#